data_AF-A0A553ZS78-F1
#
_entry.id   AF-A0A553ZS78-F1
#
_cell.length_a   1.000
_cell.length_b   1.000
_cell.length_c   1.000
_cell.angle_alpha   90.00
_cell.angle_beta   90.00
_cell.angle_gamma   90.00
#
_symmetry.space_group_name_H-M   'P 1'
#
loop_
_entity.id
_entity.type
_entity.pdbx_description
1 polymer ?
#
loop_
_entity_poly.entity_id
_entity_poly.type
_entity_poly.pdbx_seq_one_letter_code
_entity_poly.pdbx_strand_id
1 'polypeptide(L)'
;LYEAIHIASMVVGAFSPNMDFLIACRFVMGVGLGALLVTLFAGFTEYMPGRNRGTWSSRVSFIGNWSYPLCSLIAMGLTPLI
;
A
#
# COMPACT_ATOMS: atom_id res chain seq x y z
N LEU A 1 -5.61 6.09 10.54
CA LEU A 1 -6.35 7.11 9.75
C LEU A 1 -6.01 7.02 8.26
N TYR A 2 -4.72 7.12 7.89
CA TYR A 2 -4.27 7.09 6.48
C TYR A 2 -4.64 5.80 5.73
N GLU A 3 -4.50 4.64 6.39
CA GLU A 3 -4.99 3.34 5.90
C GLU A 3 -6.47 3.37 5.49
N ALA A 4 -7.33 3.94 6.34
CA ALA A 4 -8.77 3.99 6.09
C ALA A 4 -9.11 4.86 4.87
N ILE A 5 -8.37 5.94 4.65
CA ILE A 5 -8.52 6.81 3.46
C ILE A 5 -8.09 6.06 2.20
N HIS A 6 -7.01 5.28 2.27
CA HIS A 6 -6.54 4.46 1.16
C HIS A 6 -7.55 3.35 0.81
N ILE A 7 -8.07 2.62 1.80
CA ILE A 7 -9.07 1.56 1.58
C ILE A 7 -10.39 2.14 1.07
N ALA A 8 -10.87 3.26 1.63
CA ALA A 8 -12.09 3.90 1.17
C ALA A 8 -11.99 4.35 -0.29
N SER A 9 -10.86 4.93 -0.71
CA SER A 9 -10.65 5.32 -2.10
C SER A 9 -10.55 4.12 -3.04
N MET A 10 -9.97 2.99 -2.62
CA MET A 10 -9.98 1.73 -3.39
C MET A 10 -11.38 1.21 -3.67
N VAL A 11 -12.25 1.19 -2.65
CA VAL A 11 -13.63 0.73 -2.80
C VAL A 11 -14.40 1.66 -3.75
N VAL A 12 -14.23 2.97 -3.61
CA VAL A 12 -14.86 3.96 -4.50
C VAL A 12 -14.33 3.86 -5.94
N GLY A 13 -13.04 3.58 -6.11
CA GLY A 13 -12.43 3.35 -7.42
C GLY A 13 -12.90 2.06 -8.12
N ALA A 14 -13.26 1.02 -7.36
CA ALA A 14 -13.75 -0.24 -7.91
C ALA A 14 -15.14 -0.11 -8.59
N PHE A 15 -15.94 0.88 -8.17
CA PHE A 15 -17.25 1.18 -8.77
C PHE A 15 -17.20 2.32 -9.81
N SER A 16 -16.01 2.73 -10.25
CA SER A 16 -15.85 3.92 -11.10
C SER A 16 -16.44 3.74 -12.50
N PRO A 17 -17.42 4.56 -12.92
CA PRO A 17 -18.03 4.50 -14.26
C PRO A 17 -17.30 5.33 -15.32
N ASN A 18 -16.38 6.21 -14.94
CA ASN A 18 -15.67 7.12 -15.87
C ASN A 18 -14.16 7.18 -15.59
N MET A 19 -13.38 7.42 -16.66
CA MET A 19 -11.91 7.42 -16.61
C MET A 19 -11.32 8.55 -15.74
N ASP A 20 -11.93 9.74 -15.77
CA ASP A 20 -11.53 10.87 -14.91
C ASP A 20 -11.72 10.59 -13.42
N PHE A 21 -12.78 9.87 -13.05
CA PHE A 21 -13.05 9.51 -11.66
C PHE A 21 -12.07 8.46 -11.13
N LEU A 22 -11.65 7.52 -11.99
CA LEU A 22 -10.57 6.57 -11.70
C LEU A 22 -9.23 7.27 -11.45
N ILE A 23 -8.91 8.30 -12.23
CA ILE A 23 -7.68 9.10 -12.05
C ILE A 23 -7.73 9.85 -10.72
N ALA A 24 -8.86 10.48 -10.38
CA ALA A 24 -9.04 11.15 -9.11
C ALA A 24 -8.93 10.18 -7.91
N CYS A 25 -9.57 9.01 -7.98
CA CYS A 25 -9.44 7.96 -6.96
C CYS A 25 -7.98 7.49 -6.82
N ARG A 26 -7.25 7.36 -7.93
CA ARG A 26 -5.82 6.99 -7.93
C ARG A 26 -4.96 8.04 -7.24
N PHE A 27 -5.27 9.33 -7.44
CA PHE A 27 -4.57 10.41 -6.77
C PHE A 27 -4.77 10.34 -5.25
N VAL A 28 -6.02 10.16 -4.79
CA VAL A 28 -6.33 10.02 -3.36
C VAL A 28 -5.68 8.77 -2.76
N MET A 29 -5.73 7.63 -3.46
CA MET A 29 -5.01 6.42 -3.06
C MET A 29 -3.51 6.68 -2.94
N GLY A 30 -2.90 7.37 -3.90
CA GLY A 30 -1.47 7.69 -3.91
C GLY A 30 -1.05 8.62 -2.78
N VAL A 31 -1.86 9.63 -2.45
CA VAL A 31 -1.61 10.53 -1.32
C VAL A 31 -1.72 9.76 0.01
N GLY A 32 -2.75 8.92 0.15
CA GLY A 32 -2.87 8.00 1.28
C GLY A 32 -1.64 7.09 1.38
N LEU A 33 -1.20 6.55 0.24
CA LEU A 33 -0.04 5.66 0.10
C LEU A 33 1.33 6.34 0.37
N GLY A 34 1.42 7.65 0.20
CA GLY A 34 2.61 8.41 0.60
C GLY A 34 2.65 8.63 2.12
N ALA A 35 1.51 9.01 2.70
CA ALA A 35 1.41 9.37 4.11
C ALA A 35 1.60 8.17 5.06
N LEU A 36 1.00 7.00 4.77
CA LEU A 36 1.24 5.79 5.58
C LEU A 36 2.72 5.38 5.58
N LEU A 37 3.42 5.49 4.44
CA LEU A 37 4.77 4.96 4.33
C LEU A 37 5.71 5.77 5.22
N VAL A 38 5.59 7.10 5.17
CA VAL A 38 6.36 8.02 6.01
C VAL A 38 6.03 7.81 7.49
N THR A 39 4.76 7.74 7.86
CA THR A 39 4.36 7.54 9.27
C THR A 39 4.78 6.18 9.82
N LEU A 40 4.70 5.13 9.01
CA LEU A 40 5.11 3.78 9.38
C LEU A 40 6.63 3.72 9.57
N PHE A 41 7.42 4.21 8.62
CA PHE A 41 8.89 4.20 8.75
C PHE A 41 9.38 5.12 9.88
N ALA A 42 8.80 6.32 10.03
CA ALA A 42 9.14 7.23 11.12
C ALA A 42 8.81 6.60 12.49
N GLY A 43 7.60 6.07 12.66
CA GLY A 43 7.22 5.36 13.87
C GLY A 43 8.11 4.15 14.15
N PHE A 44 8.46 3.37 13.12
CA PHE A 44 9.33 2.21 13.29
C PHE A 44 10.70 2.60 13.87
N THR A 45 11.28 3.73 13.46
CA THR A 45 12.58 4.17 13.97
C THR A 45 12.59 4.54 15.46
N GLU A 46 11.43 4.93 16.01
CA GLU A 46 11.27 5.32 17.42
C GLU A 46 11.25 4.11 18.36
N TYR A 47 10.64 3.00 17.92
CA TYR A 47 10.52 1.76 18.72
C TYR A 47 11.70 0.80 18.56
N MET A 48 12.64 1.07 17.64
CA MET A 48 13.71 0.14 17.29
C MET A 48 15.04 0.43 18.01
N PRO A 49 15.61 -0.54 18.75
CA PRO A 49 16.92 -0.38 19.40
C PRO A 49 18.04 -0.21 18.36
N GLY A 50 18.88 0.82 18.55
CA GLY A 50 19.90 1.28 17.59
C GLY A 50 20.85 0.21 17.04
N ARG A 51 21.12 -0.85 17.81
CA ARG A 51 22.03 -1.96 17.44
C ARG A 51 21.49 -2.83 16.28
N ASN A 52 20.18 -2.95 16.13
CA ASN A 52 19.55 -3.90 15.19
C ASN A 52 18.61 -3.22 14.17
N ARG A 53 18.61 -1.88 14.07
CA ARG A 53 17.73 -1.12 13.17
C ARG A 53 17.79 -1.59 11.71
N GLY A 54 18.98 -1.94 11.22
CA GLY A 54 19.16 -2.43 9.84
C GLY A 54 18.52 -3.78 9.56
N THR A 55 18.59 -4.74 10.49
CA THR A 55 18.00 -6.08 10.32
C THR A 55 16.49 -6.08 10.44
N TRP A 56 15.92 -5.17 11.22
CA TRP A 56 14.48 -5.03 11.31
C TRP A 56 13.88 -4.25 10.14
N SER A 57 14.55 -3.19 9.69
CA SER A 57 14.15 -2.46 8.47
C SER A 57 14.21 -3.36 7.23
N SER A 58 15.21 -4.26 7.13
CA SER A 58 15.27 -5.23 6.04
C SER A 58 14.14 -6.25 6.08
N ARG A 59 13.72 -6.71 7.27
CA ARG A 59 12.54 -7.58 7.42
C ARG A 59 11.25 -6.88 6.98
N VAL A 60 11.05 -5.64 7.40
CA VAL A 60 9.87 -4.84 6.99
C VAL A 60 9.87 -4.63 5.48
N SER A 61 11.02 -4.31 4.88
CA SER A 61 11.15 -4.13 3.43
C SER A 61 10.95 -5.44 2.66
N PHE A 62 11.33 -6.57 3.23
CA PHE A 62 11.07 -7.89 2.65
C PHE A 62 9.57 -8.19 2.63
N ILE A 63 8.86 -7.99 3.74
CA ILE A 63 7.39 -8.13 3.80
C ILE A 63 6.71 -7.17 2.81
N GLY A 64 7.16 -5.91 2.74
CA GLY A 64 6.63 -4.92 1.81
C GLY A 64 6.83 -5.32 0.34
N ASN A 65 8.02 -5.79 -0.03
CA ASN A 65 8.30 -6.25 -1.39
C ASN A 65 7.53 -7.53 -1.75
N TRP A 66 7.27 -8.41 -0.79
CA TRP A 66 6.46 -9.62 -1.00
C TRP A 66 4.99 -9.35 -1.33
N SER A 67 4.50 -8.13 -1.08
CA SER A 67 3.13 -7.76 -1.42
C SER A 67 2.91 -7.70 -2.93
N TYR A 68 3.91 -7.27 -3.71
CA TYR A 68 3.83 -7.19 -5.18
C TYR A 68 3.68 -8.55 -5.88
N PRO A 69 4.50 -9.59 -5.60
CA PRO A 69 4.30 -10.90 -6.20
C PRO A 69 2.99 -11.55 -5.73
N LEU A 70 2.55 -11.32 -4.49
CA LEU A 70 1.26 -11.84 -4.01
C LEU A 70 0.09 -11.21 -4.78
N CYS A 71 0.08 -9.88 -4.95
CA CYS A 71 -0.92 -9.18 -5.75
C CYS A 71 -0.91 -9.65 -7.22
N SER A 72 0.28 -9.82 -7.80
CA SER A 72 0.42 -10.32 -9.18
C SER A 72 -0.10 -11.75 -9.33
N LEU A 73 0.14 -12.62 -8.35
CA LEU A 73 -0.36 -13.99 -8.35
C LEU A 73 -1.89 -14.05 -8.27
N ILE A 74 -2.49 -13.21 -7.42
CA ILE A 74 -3.95 -13.09 -7.31
C ILE A 74 -4.53 -12.54 -8.62
N ALA A 75 -3.93 -11.50 -9.19
CA ALA A 75 -4.34 -10.95 -10.47
C ALA A 75 -4.25 -11.99 -11.59
N MET A 76 -3.17 -12.78 -11.64
CA MET A 76 -3.00 -13.87 -12.60
C MET A 76 -4.08 -14.95 -12.46
N GLY A 77 -4.54 -15.24 -11.24
CA GLY A 77 -5.66 -16.16 -11.01
C GLY A 77 -7.04 -15.58 -11.32
N LEU A 78 -7.21 -14.26 -11.18
CA LEU A 78 -8.47 -13.57 -11.48
C LEU A 78 -8.66 -13.25 -12.96
N THR A 79 -7.57 -12.96 -13.68
CA THR A 79 -7.59 -12.61 -15.11
C THR A 79 -8.25 -13.67 -16.00
N PRO A 80 -8.07 -14.99 -15.78
CA PRO A 80 -8.80 -16.01 -16.56
C PRO A 80 -10.26 -16.23 -16.13
N LEU A 81 -10.72 -15.60 -15.03
CA LEU A 81 -12.10 -15.71 -14.54
C LEU A 81 -13.03 -14.65 -15.16
N ILE A 82 -12.48 -13.66 -15.87
CA ILE A 82 -13.20 -12.57 -16.54
C ILE A 82 -13.09 -12.69 -18.05
#